data_AF-E4N889-F1
#
_entry.id   AF-E4N889-F1
#
_cell.length_a   1.000
_cell.length_b   1.000
_cell.length_c   1.000
_cell.angle_alpha   90.00
_cell.angle_beta   90.00
_cell.angle_gamma   90.00
#
_symmetry.space_group_name_H-M   'P 1'
#
loop_
_entity.id
_entity.type
_entity.pdbx_description
1 polymer ?
#
loop_
_entity_poly.entity_id
_entity_poly.type
_entity_poly.pdbx_seq_one_letter_code
_entity_poly.pdbx_strand_id
1 'polypeptide(L)'
;MGGTLDLALSWTGHGGLHGYANSRPTSEGTHLQGLHDALRAVLGRTAPPAALTAVVSVKLDVPEFGGATRRHLDNAPARACVADAVRPALEAWLAEHPQPAAE
;
A
#
# COMPACT_ATOMS: atom_id res chain seq x y z
N MET A 1 -9.10 -15.72 0.29
CA MET A 1 -8.92 -14.87 -0.91
C MET A 1 -7.60 -15.30 -1.55
N GLY A 2 -7.64 -15.80 -2.79
CA GLY A 2 -6.42 -16.10 -3.56
C GLY A 2 -5.93 -14.83 -4.26
N GLY A 3 -4.61 -14.64 -4.30
CA GLY A 3 -4.01 -13.50 -4.97
C GLY A 3 -2.55 -13.27 -4.62
N THR A 4 -1.94 -12.30 -5.28
CA THR A 4 -0.58 -11.82 -5.00
C THR A 4 -0.57 -10.33 -4.69
N LEU A 5 0.45 -9.91 -3.96
CA LEU A 5 0.75 -8.52 -3.67
C LEU A 5 2.20 -8.24 -4.10
N ASP A 6 2.36 -7.18 -4.89
CA ASP A 6 3.65 -6.57 -5.21
C ASP A 6 3.71 -5.18 -4.55
N LEU A 7 4.81 -4.88 -3.85
CA LEU A 7 5.06 -3.60 -3.18
C LEU A 7 6.40 -3.03 -3.63
N ALA A 8 6.42 -1.72 -3.92
CA ALA A 8 7.65 -0.96 -4.10
C ALA A 8 7.57 0.34 -3.28
N LEU A 9 8.68 0.71 -2.64
CA LEU A 9 8.82 1.90 -1.81
C LEU A 9 10.09 2.66 -2.18
N SER A 10 10.04 3.99 -2.15
CA SER A 10 11.21 4.86 -2.29
C SER A 10 11.03 6.13 -1.46
N TRP A 11 12.07 6.49 -0.69
CA TRP A 11 12.12 7.72 0.12
C TRP A 11 12.76 8.92 -0.59
N THR A 12 13.17 8.77 -1.85
CA THR A 12 13.85 9.82 -2.63
C THR A 12 12.99 10.38 -3.75
N GLY A 13 11.72 10.00 -3.80
CA GLY A 13 10.78 10.40 -4.84
C GLY A 13 10.09 11.75 -4.57
N HIS A 14 9.07 12.04 -5.38
CA HIS A 14 8.21 13.22 -5.22
C HIS A 14 6.97 12.93 -4.33
N GLY A 15 7.03 11.86 -3.53
CA GLY A 15 5.89 11.39 -2.75
C GLY A 15 4.86 10.64 -3.58
N GLY A 16 3.77 10.25 -2.92
CA GLY A 16 2.57 9.70 -3.57
C GLY A 16 2.38 8.20 -3.39
N LEU A 17 1.11 7.80 -3.26
CA LEU A 17 0.71 6.39 -3.20
C LEU A 17 -0.02 6.04 -4.50
N HIS A 18 0.45 4.97 -5.15
CA HIS A 18 -0.09 4.51 -6.42
C HIS A 18 -0.63 3.09 -6.27
N GLY A 19 -1.92 2.94 -6.55
CA GLY A 19 -2.64 1.67 -6.41
C GLY A 19 -2.92 1.03 -7.76
N TYR A 20 -2.75 -0.28 -7.84
CA TYR A 20 -3.17 -1.09 -8.98
C TYR A 20 -3.89 -2.34 -8.50
N ALA A 21 -4.94 -2.72 -9.22
CA ALA A 21 -5.62 -4.00 -9.05
C ALA A 21 -5.76 -4.67 -10.41
N ASN A 22 -5.18 -5.87 -10.56
CA ASN A 22 -5.12 -6.62 -11.82
C ASN A 22 -4.61 -5.75 -12.99
N SER A 23 -3.52 -5.01 -12.75
CA SER A 23 -2.92 -4.03 -13.67
C SER A 23 -3.76 -2.79 -14.01
N ARG A 24 -4.96 -2.64 -13.43
CA ARG A 24 -5.77 -1.43 -13.63
C ARG A 24 -5.40 -0.38 -12.58
N PRO A 25 -5.17 0.88 -12.97
CA PRO A 25 -4.90 1.94 -12.01
C PRO A 25 -6.16 2.24 -11.19
N THR A 26 -6.00 2.22 -9.87
CA THR A 26 -7.04 2.54 -8.88
C THR A 26 -6.53 3.69 -8.02
N SER A 27 -7.30 4.77 -7.94
CA SER A 27 -6.97 5.91 -7.09
C SER A 27 -7.44 5.72 -5.64
N GLU A 28 -8.34 4.75 -5.41
CA GLU A 28 -8.91 4.46 -4.12
C GLU A 28 -9.13 2.94 -3.96
N GLY A 29 -9.42 2.50 -2.74
CA GLY A 29 -9.84 1.12 -2.48
C GLY A 29 -9.15 0.49 -1.28
N THR A 30 -9.59 -0.73 -1.00
CA THR A 30 -9.19 -1.55 0.15
C THR A 30 -7.68 -1.80 0.22
N HIS A 31 -7.01 -2.07 -0.90
CA HIS A 31 -5.57 -2.25 -0.96
C HIS A 31 -4.77 -0.99 -0.60
N LEU A 32 -5.20 0.19 -1.06
CA LEU A 32 -4.59 1.47 -0.68
C LEU A 32 -4.83 1.80 0.80
N GLN A 33 -6.02 1.50 1.31
CA GLN A 33 -6.33 1.63 2.74
C GLN A 33 -5.44 0.72 3.60
N GLY A 34 -5.22 -0.53 3.16
CA GLY A 34 -4.33 -1.47 3.83
C GLY A 34 -2.88 -0.99 3.88
N LEU A 35 -2.37 -0.43 2.77
CA LEU A 35 -1.05 0.20 2.73
C LEU A 35 -0.97 1.37 3.71
N HIS A 36 -1.98 2.24 3.73
CA HIS A 36 -2.05 3.35 4.69
C HIS A 36 -2.04 2.88 6.15
N ASP A 37 -2.80 1.83 6.47
CA ASP A 37 -2.87 1.27 7.81
C ASP A 37 -1.52 0.67 8.23
N ALA A 38 -0.80 -0.01 7.33
CA ALA A 38 0.54 -0.50 7.58
C ALA A 38 1.55 0.64 7.80
N LEU A 39 1.58 1.63 6.90
CA LEU A 39 2.46 2.80 7.03
C LEU A 39 2.21 3.55 8.34
N ARG A 40 0.96 3.73 8.72
CA ARG A 40 0.59 4.37 10.00
C ARG A 40 1.10 3.59 11.20
N ALA A 41 0.91 2.27 11.18
CA ALA A 41 1.32 1.40 12.28
C ALA A 41 2.85 1.39 12.46
N VAL A 42 3.60 1.27 11.37
CA VAL A 42 5.07 1.14 11.43
C VAL A 42 5.77 2.50 11.61
N LEU A 43 5.32 3.54 10.91
CA LEU A 43 5.97 4.86 10.98
C LEU A 43 5.46 5.73 12.13
N GLY A 44 4.36 5.35 12.80
CA GLY A 44 3.74 6.14 13.86
C GLY A 44 3.16 7.48 13.40
N ARG A 45 2.92 7.65 12.08
CA ARG A 45 2.46 8.91 11.46
C ARG A 45 1.07 8.75 10.87
N THR A 46 0.24 9.79 10.96
CA THR A 46 -1.12 9.79 10.39
C THR A 46 -1.14 9.83 8.87
N ALA A 47 -0.07 10.34 8.25
CA ALA A 47 0.12 10.45 6.81
C ALA A 47 1.53 9.97 6.41
N PRO A 48 1.70 9.43 5.18
CA PRO A 48 3.02 9.05 4.68
C PRO A 48 3.96 10.26 4.61
N PRO A 49 5.29 10.06 4.77
CA PRO A 49 6.27 11.11 4.55
C PRO A 49 6.13 11.74 3.15
N ALA A 50 6.34 13.05 3.03
CA ALA A 50 6.18 13.76 1.76
C ALA A 50 7.09 13.25 0.64
N ALA A 51 8.27 12.70 0.99
CA ALA A 51 9.21 12.11 0.04
C ALA A 51 8.93 10.62 -0.28
N LEU A 52 7.99 9.98 0.44
CA LEU A 52 7.69 8.57 0.26
C LEU A 52 6.80 8.38 -0.97
N THR A 53 7.38 7.81 -2.02
CA THR A 53 6.64 7.22 -3.13
C THR A 53 6.44 5.74 -2.86
N ALA A 54 5.19 5.28 -2.93
CA ALA A 54 4.84 3.87 -2.78
C ALA A 54 3.94 3.39 -3.92
N VAL A 55 4.19 2.16 -4.37
CA VAL A 55 3.33 1.47 -5.32
C VAL A 55 2.85 0.18 -4.66
N VAL A 56 1.53 0.00 -4.61
CA VAL A 56 0.89 -1.27 -4.21
C VAL A 56 0.09 -1.82 -5.39
N SER A 57 0.44 -3.03 -5.81
CA SER A 57 -0.26 -3.75 -6.87
C SER A 57 -0.78 -5.06 -6.32
N VAL A 58 -2.09 -5.29 -6.43
CA VAL A 58 -2.72 -6.56 -6.08
C VAL A 58 -3.18 -7.30 -7.32
N LYS A 59 -3.03 -8.62 -7.32
CA LYS A 59 -3.61 -9.53 -8.31
C LYS A 59 -4.59 -10.43 -7.60
N LEU A 60 -5.86 -10.34 -7.96
CA LEU A 60 -6.95 -11.05 -7.31
C LEU A 60 -7.65 -11.94 -8.33
N ASP A 61 -8.06 -13.13 -7.91
CA ASP A 61 -8.84 -14.04 -8.76
C ASP A 61 -10.22 -13.45 -9.10
N VAL A 62 -10.86 -12.81 -8.11
CA VAL A 62 -12.18 -12.18 -8.25
C VAL A 62 -12.11 -10.74 -7.75
N PRO A 63 -11.72 -9.77 -8.59
CA PRO A 63 -11.67 -8.37 -8.20
C PRO A 63 -13.07 -7.73 -8.21
N GLU A 64 -13.41 -7.05 -7.13
CA GLU A 64 -14.64 -6.30 -6.95
C GLU A 64 -14.34 -4.81 -7.11
N PHE A 65 -14.87 -4.19 -8.17
CA PHE A 65 -14.63 -2.78 -8.44
C PHE A 65 -15.91 -1.96 -8.25
N GLY A 66 -15.77 -0.85 -7.54
CA GLY A 66 -16.84 0.12 -7.33
C GLY A 66 -17.05 1.02 -8.55
N GLY A 67 -18.31 1.21 -8.92
CA GLY A 67 -18.74 2.14 -9.96
C GLY A 67 -18.29 1.80 -11.39
N ALA A 68 -18.73 2.62 -12.35
CA ALA A 68 -18.47 2.38 -13.78
C ALA A 68 -17.00 2.63 -14.18
N THR A 69 -16.30 3.52 -13.49
CA THR A 69 -14.91 3.91 -13.80
C THR A 69 -13.87 2.92 -13.28
N ARG A 70 -14.26 2.00 -12.38
CA ARG A 70 -13.40 0.97 -11.78
C ARG A 70 -12.11 1.53 -11.17
N ARG A 71 -12.21 2.71 -10.55
CA ARG A 71 -11.09 3.40 -9.87
C ARG A 71 -10.98 3.04 -8.39
N HIS A 72 -11.97 2.32 -7.86
CA HIS A 72 -12.08 1.92 -6.46
C HIS A 72 -12.15 0.39 -6.36
N LEU A 73 -11.30 -0.23 -5.53
CA LEU A 73 -11.33 -1.67 -5.25
C LEU A 73 -12.08 -1.96 -3.94
N ASP A 74 -13.13 -2.76 -4.00
CA ASP A 74 -14.07 -3.02 -2.91
C ASP A 74 -13.86 -4.34 -2.15
N ASN A 75 -12.91 -5.19 -2.57
CA ASN A 75 -12.67 -6.48 -1.90
C ASN A 75 -12.26 -6.27 -0.43
N ALA A 76 -13.20 -6.35 0.51
CA ALA A 76 -12.97 -6.06 1.93
C ALA A 76 -11.77 -6.82 2.54
N PRO A 77 -11.53 -8.12 2.24
CA PRO A 77 -10.35 -8.83 2.77
C PRO A 77 -9.01 -8.24 2.32
N ALA A 78 -8.95 -7.59 1.15
CA ALA A 78 -7.70 -7.04 0.63
C ALA A 78 -7.09 -5.99 1.57
N ARG A 79 -7.90 -5.22 2.29
CA ARG A 79 -7.40 -4.23 3.26
C ARG A 79 -6.55 -4.88 4.35
N ALA A 80 -7.08 -5.91 5.00
CA ALA A 80 -6.37 -6.62 6.07
C ALA A 80 -5.16 -7.36 5.51
N CYS A 81 -5.32 -8.09 4.40
CA CYS A 81 -4.22 -8.85 3.77
C CYS A 81 -3.04 -7.95 3.37
N VAL A 82 -3.31 -6.79 2.77
CA VAL A 82 -2.25 -5.83 2.43
C VAL A 82 -1.59 -5.30 3.69
N ALA A 83 -2.36 -4.88 4.69
CA ALA A 83 -1.79 -4.32 5.91
C ALA A 83 -0.90 -5.35 6.64
N ASP A 84 -1.35 -6.59 6.74
CA ASP A 84 -0.62 -7.68 7.41
C ASP A 84 0.62 -8.13 6.65
N ALA A 85 0.61 -8.07 5.31
CA ALA A 85 1.79 -8.37 4.50
C ALA A 85 2.84 -7.24 4.55
N VAL A 86 2.40 -5.98 4.51
CA VAL A 86 3.30 -4.83 4.41
C VAL A 86 3.98 -4.50 5.73
N ARG A 87 3.28 -4.61 6.87
CA ARG A 87 3.82 -4.30 8.20
C ARG A 87 5.17 -4.97 8.50
N PRO A 88 5.28 -6.31 8.52
CA PRO A 88 6.53 -6.98 8.86
C PRO A 88 7.63 -6.75 7.81
N ALA A 89 7.26 -6.64 6.53
CA ALA A 89 8.22 -6.36 5.46
C ALA A 89 8.86 -4.97 5.61
N LEU A 90 8.06 -3.96 5.97
CA LEU A 90 8.54 -2.60 6.19
C LEU A 90 9.37 -2.50 7.48
N GLU A 91 8.95 -3.15 8.56
CA GLU A 91 9.72 -3.22 9.82
C GLU A 91 11.10 -3.86 9.60
N ALA A 92 11.14 -4.99 8.89
CA ALA A 92 12.40 -5.65 8.54
C ALA A 92 13.30 -4.74 7.71
N TRP A 93 12.76 -4.06 6.69
CA TRP A 93 13.53 -3.14 5.86
C TRP A 93 14.09 -1.96 6.67
N LEU A 94 13.29 -1.37 7.57
CA LEU A 94 13.75 -0.26 8.42
C LEU A 94 14.81 -0.68 9.44
N ALA A 95 14.77 -1.92 9.93
CA ALA A 95 15.80 -2.47 10.80
C ALA A 95 17.15 -2.59 10.08
N GLU A 96 17.14 -2.94 8.79
CA GLU A 96 18.34 -3.04 7.95
C GLU A 96 18.80 -1.67 7.40
N HIS A 97 17.86 -0.74 7.23
CA HIS A 97 18.08 0.59 6.67
C HIS A 97 17.53 1.69 7.60
N PRO A 98 18.20 1.92 8.76
CA PRO A 98 17.75 2.91 9.71
C PRO A 98 17.67 4.28 9.04
N GLN A 99 16.49 4.86 9.04
CA GLN A 99 16.32 6.23 8.57
C GLN A 99 17.04 7.15 9.56
N PRO A 100 17.76 8.19 9.10
CA PRO A 100 18.21 9.24 9.98
C PRO A 100 16.98 9.76 10.74
N ALA A 101 17.09 9.91 12.06
CA ALA A 101 16.05 10.51 12.86
C ALA A 101 15.70 11.86 12.22
N ALA A 102 14.44 12.03 11.81
CA ALA A 102 13.97 13.30 11.31
C ALA A 102 14.06 14.31 12.47
N GLU A 103 14.98 15.27 12.35
CA GLU A 103 15.10 16.44 13.23
C GLU A 103 13.90 17.38 13.07
#